data_AF-A0A7W9YJ02-F1
#
_entry.id   AF-A0A7W9YJ02-F1
#
_cell.length_a   1.000
_cell.length_b   1.000
_cell.length_c   1.000
_cell.angle_alpha   90.00
_cell.angle_beta   90.00
_cell.angle_gamma   90.00
#
_symmetry.space_group_name_H-M   'P 1'
#
loop_
_entity.id
_entity.type
_entity.pdbx_description
1 polymer ?
#
loop_
_entity_poly.entity_id
_entity_poly.type
_entity_poly.pdbx_seq_one_letter_code
_entity_poly.pdbx_strand_id
1 'polypeptide(L)'
;MVTLLTTLGIILFFLGLLFSIAWHELGHLGTAKMFGIRCTQYMVGFGKTLWSRKWGDTEYGVKLIPLGGYVRMVGMIPPAAERRDTSGKPMSRWRAMIEDAREANHVEIRPGDEDRLFYQRAPWKRLIVMVAGPAMNLILAVILFSIVLMGIGVMQPTTTVGSVSECVVPADATSTECPADATPSPAAAAGFRPGDEIVRVDGEPTPTWAAANLAIRDAIGPTEIEVRRDGEIHTLTPDLIENQVVARDADGDIVYKTDADGNPVKDDRGIQVPELQTAGFLGITFDRERQAMGPGESAAYMGDMVVGVGKAIIALPSKVDDVFRAAFLGEQRTIDSPVGIVGASRIGGEILSQPIPLVERTAFLLNMLAGVNLFLFAFNMLPILPLDGGHIVGAMWESLRRNLARLFRRPDPGPFDVAQLMPVAYIVVVCFIAFSLMLLVADVVNPVRLVQ
;
A
#
# COMPACT_ATOMS: atom_id res chain seq x y z
N MET A 1 -18.46 -25.46 3.47
CA MET A 1 -18.15 -24.66 2.26
C MET A 1 -17.34 -23.41 2.59
N VAL A 2 -17.78 -22.58 3.55
CA VAL A 2 -17.08 -21.34 3.96
C VAL A 2 -15.62 -21.60 4.37
N THR A 3 -15.35 -22.52 5.29
CA THR A 3 -13.99 -22.84 5.76
C THR A 3 -13.04 -23.29 4.65
N LEU A 4 -13.55 -24.04 3.66
CA LEU A 4 -12.78 -24.50 2.50
C LEU A 4 -12.39 -23.33 1.59
N LEU A 5 -13.35 -22.44 1.29
CA LEU A 5 -13.12 -21.25 0.47
C LEU A 5 -12.18 -20.26 1.17
N THR A 6 -12.31 -20.09 2.49
CA THR A 6 -11.40 -19.26 3.28
C THR A 6 -9.98 -19.82 3.25
N THR A 7 -9.81 -21.13 3.46
CA THR A 7 -8.50 -21.79 3.39
C THR A 7 -7.88 -21.65 2.00
N LEU A 8 -8.68 -21.85 0.95
CA LEU A 8 -8.24 -21.67 -0.43
C LEU A 8 -7.80 -20.22 -0.72
N GLY A 9 -8.58 -19.23 -0.26
CA GLY A 9 -8.25 -17.81 -0.43
C GLY A 9 -6.94 -17.43 0.25
N ILE A 10 -6.70 -17.94 1.47
CA ILE A 10 -5.42 -17.75 2.19
C ILE A 10 -4.27 -18.37 1.39
N ILE A 11 -4.42 -19.61 0.92
CA ILE A 11 -3.38 -20.29 0.11
C ILE A 11 -3.08 -19.50 -1.16
N LEU A 12 -4.11 -19.04 -1.88
CA LEU A 12 -3.96 -18.25 -3.10
C LEU A 12 -3.26 -16.91 -2.82
N PHE A 13 -3.59 -16.25 -1.72
CA PHE A 13 -2.92 -15.01 -1.31
C PHE A 13 -1.43 -15.24 -1.05
N PHE A 14 -1.06 -16.28 -0.28
CA PHE A 14 0.35 -16.62 -0.04
C PHE A 14 1.09 -17.00 -1.32
N LEU A 15 0.45 -17.74 -2.22
CA LEU A 15 1.01 -18.05 -3.54
C LEU A 15 1.21 -16.77 -4.37
N GLY A 16 0.27 -15.84 -4.31
CA GLY A 16 0.38 -14.52 -4.94
C GLY A 16 1.55 -13.69 -4.37
N LEU A 17 1.76 -13.72 -3.05
CA LEU A 17 2.89 -13.06 -2.41
C LEU A 17 4.23 -13.67 -2.82
N LEU A 18 4.31 -15.01 -2.84
CA LEU A 18 5.49 -15.73 -3.32
C LEU A 18 5.79 -15.41 -4.78
N PHE A 19 4.75 -15.33 -5.62
CA PHE A 19 4.87 -14.93 -7.00
C PHE A 19 5.37 -13.49 -7.13
N SER A 20 4.84 -12.55 -6.34
CA SER A 20 5.30 -11.15 -6.31
C SER A 20 6.80 -11.04 -6.00
N ILE A 21 7.27 -11.77 -4.99
CA ILE A 21 8.70 -11.81 -4.64
C ILE A 21 9.52 -12.41 -5.80
N ALA A 22 9.09 -13.53 -6.36
CA ALA A 22 9.76 -14.14 -7.52
C ALA A 22 9.80 -13.17 -8.72
N TRP A 23 8.71 -12.45 -8.96
CA TRP A 23 8.56 -11.48 -10.03
C TRP A 23 9.50 -10.28 -9.86
N HIS A 24 9.67 -9.80 -8.63
CA HIS A 24 10.67 -8.79 -8.26
C HIS A 24 12.10 -9.25 -8.58
N GLU A 25 12.50 -10.41 -8.05
CA GLU A 25 13.84 -10.97 -8.28
C GLU A 25 14.10 -11.21 -9.78
N LEU A 26 13.07 -11.57 -10.54
CA LEU A 26 13.16 -11.74 -11.99
C LEU A 26 13.51 -10.43 -12.71
N GLY A 27 13.04 -9.28 -12.20
CA GLY A 27 13.39 -7.96 -12.70
C GLY A 27 14.90 -7.68 -12.61
N HIS A 28 15.49 -7.94 -11.44
CA HIS A 28 16.95 -7.84 -11.25
C HIS A 28 17.70 -8.81 -12.15
N LEU A 29 17.31 -10.08 -12.16
CA LEU A 29 17.98 -11.12 -12.94
C LEU A 29 17.96 -10.81 -14.44
N GLY A 30 16.79 -10.43 -14.97
CA GLY A 30 16.57 -10.15 -16.38
C GLY A 30 17.43 -8.98 -16.86
N THR A 31 17.42 -7.87 -16.12
CA THR A 31 18.21 -6.68 -16.48
C THR A 31 19.71 -6.89 -16.25
N ALA A 32 20.11 -7.62 -15.21
CA ALA A 32 21.52 -7.97 -14.98
C ALA A 32 22.08 -8.81 -16.14
N LYS A 33 21.34 -9.83 -16.59
CA LYS A 33 21.71 -10.64 -17.76
C LYS A 33 21.75 -9.82 -19.05
N MET A 34 20.80 -8.89 -19.23
CA MET A 34 20.79 -7.98 -20.38
C MET A 34 22.05 -7.11 -20.45
N PHE A 35 22.61 -6.69 -19.31
CA PHE A 35 23.88 -5.97 -19.26
C PHE A 35 25.12 -6.87 -19.16
N GLY A 36 24.98 -8.17 -19.43
CA GLY A 36 26.07 -9.14 -19.44
C GLY A 36 26.68 -9.39 -18.05
N ILE A 37 25.96 -9.10 -16.97
CA ILE A 37 26.38 -9.43 -15.60
C ILE A 37 26.07 -10.90 -15.35
N ARG A 38 27.03 -11.63 -14.78
CA ARG A 38 26.81 -13.03 -14.42
C ARG A 38 26.02 -13.12 -13.12
N CYS A 39 24.94 -13.91 -13.15
CA CYS A 39 24.11 -14.19 -11.98
C CYS A 39 24.22 -15.69 -11.63
N THR A 40 24.70 -16.00 -10.43
CA THR A 40 25.01 -17.37 -9.98
C THR A 40 23.78 -18.07 -9.43
N GLN A 41 22.92 -17.35 -8.72
CA GLN A 41 21.72 -17.91 -8.08
C GLN A 41 20.51 -16.99 -8.25
N TYR A 42 19.36 -17.62 -8.44
CA TYR A 42 18.02 -17.06 -8.32
C TYR A 42 17.27 -17.97 -7.35
N MET A 43 16.99 -17.48 -6.16
CA MET A 43 16.37 -18.28 -5.10
C MET A 43 15.14 -17.57 -4.56
N VAL A 44 14.01 -18.27 -4.54
CA VAL A 44 12.80 -17.80 -3.86
C VAL A 44 12.80 -18.43 -2.46
N GLY A 45 12.83 -17.61 -1.43
CA GLY A 45 12.90 -17.99 -0.02
C GLY A 45 14.31 -18.05 0.57
N PHE A 46 14.40 -18.43 1.84
CA PHE A 46 15.63 -18.60 2.62
C PHE A 46 15.76 -19.99 3.24
N GLY A 47 16.97 -20.30 3.74
CA GLY A 47 17.28 -21.55 4.41
C GLY A 47 17.64 -22.71 3.46
N LYS A 48 17.24 -23.92 3.86
CA LYS A 48 17.54 -25.17 3.13
C LYS A 48 16.85 -25.16 1.76
N THR A 49 17.60 -25.50 0.72
CA THR A 49 17.07 -25.65 -0.64
C THR A 49 16.13 -26.85 -0.69
N LEU A 50 14.87 -26.63 -1.08
CA LEU A 50 13.89 -27.69 -1.31
C LEU A 50 14.08 -28.30 -2.70
N TRP A 51 14.28 -27.42 -3.68
CA TRP A 51 14.48 -27.79 -5.07
C TRP A 51 15.31 -26.72 -5.77
N SER A 52 16.27 -27.13 -6.58
CA SER A 52 16.98 -26.24 -7.50
C SER A 52 17.33 -26.94 -8.80
N ARG A 53 17.44 -26.15 -9.88
CA ARG A 53 17.88 -26.58 -11.19
C ARG A 53 18.81 -25.53 -11.77
N LYS A 54 19.97 -25.98 -12.25
CA LYS A 54 20.93 -25.10 -12.93
C LYS A 54 20.58 -24.98 -14.40
N TRP A 55 20.48 -23.75 -14.89
CA TRP A 55 20.32 -23.45 -16.30
C TRP A 55 21.27 -22.33 -16.72
N GLY A 56 22.21 -22.67 -17.62
CA GLY A 56 23.32 -21.80 -17.98
C GLY A 56 24.21 -21.49 -16.78
N ASP A 57 24.43 -20.20 -16.53
CA ASP A 57 25.24 -19.70 -15.42
C ASP A 57 24.47 -19.59 -14.09
N THR A 58 23.14 -19.75 -14.10
CA THR A 58 22.27 -19.45 -12.96
C THR A 58 21.63 -20.72 -12.40
N GLU A 59 21.68 -20.88 -11.10
CA GLU A 59 20.91 -21.86 -10.35
C GLU A 59 19.57 -21.27 -9.94
N TYR A 60 18.47 -21.85 -10.43
CA TYR A 60 17.11 -21.44 -10.08
C TYR A 60 16.56 -22.38 -9.02
N GLY A 61 16.02 -21.87 -7.92
CA GLY A 61 15.50 -22.75 -6.87
C GLY A 61 14.51 -22.11 -5.92
N VAL A 62 13.91 -22.97 -5.11
CA VAL A 62 12.98 -22.62 -4.02
C VAL A 62 13.55 -23.16 -2.71
N LYS A 63 13.51 -22.33 -1.67
CA LYS A 63 14.01 -22.66 -0.33
C LYS A 63 12.86 -22.84 0.65
N LEU A 64 13.16 -23.48 1.78
CA LEU A 64 12.18 -23.91 2.78
C LEU A 64 11.37 -22.75 3.37
N ILE A 65 12.00 -21.61 3.61
CA ILE A 65 11.37 -20.46 4.26
C ILE A 65 10.88 -19.49 3.17
N PRO A 66 9.55 -19.35 2.93
CA PRO A 66 9.01 -18.55 1.84
C PRO A 66 9.01 -17.03 2.12
N LEU A 67 9.98 -16.52 2.89
CA LEU A 67 10.01 -15.13 3.36
C LEU A 67 11.06 -14.31 2.61
N GLY A 68 10.80 -13.95 1.35
CA GLY A 68 11.70 -13.15 0.52
C GLY A 68 12.37 -13.95 -0.58
N GLY A 69 13.34 -13.35 -1.26
CA GLY A 69 14.07 -13.94 -2.38
C GLY A 69 15.44 -13.26 -2.52
N TYR A 70 16.29 -13.81 -3.38
CA TYR A 70 17.53 -13.13 -3.73
C TYR A 70 18.06 -13.56 -5.11
N VAL A 71 18.66 -12.61 -5.81
CA VAL A 71 19.56 -12.84 -6.95
C VAL A 71 21.00 -12.57 -6.55
N ARG A 72 21.87 -13.57 -6.69
CA ARG A 72 23.31 -13.38 -6.52
C ARG A 72 23.95 -12.94 -7.83
N MET A 73 24.47 -11.72 -7.83
CA MET A 73 25.23 -11.13 -8.93
C MET A 73 26.72 -11.11 -8.60
N VAL A 74 27.56 -11.51 -9.55
CA VAL A 74 29.00 -11.49 -9.34
C VAL A 74 29.50 -10.04 -9.29
N GLY A 75 30.30 -9.71 -8.29
CA GLY A 75 30.89 -8.37 -8.13
C GLY A 75 29.92 -7.30 -7.60
N MET A 76 28.99 -7.64 -6.71
CA MET A 76 28.16 -6.62 -6.03
C MET A 76 28.99 -5.73 -5.08
N ILE A 77 29.99 -6.29 -4.42
CA ILE A 77 30.91 -5.55 -3.55
C ILE A 77 32.24 -5.35 -4.31
N PRO A 78 32.73 -4.10 -4.46
CA PRO A 78 34.01 -3.85 -5.09
C PRO A 78 35.17 -4.36 -4.21
N PRO A 79 36.31 -4.77 -4.82
CA PRO A 79 37.51 -5.10 -4.06
C PRO A 79 37.99 -3.89 -3.24
N ALA A 80 38.65 -4.17 -2.11
CA ALA A 80 39.28 -3.12 -1.33
C ALA A 80 40.22 -2.29 -2.22
N ALA A 81 40.14 -0.96 -2.15
CA ALA A 81 41.18 -0.12 -2.75
C ALA A 81 42.52 -0.54 -2.15
N GLU A 82 43.54 -0.77 -2.97
CA GLU A 82 44.90 -1.14 -2.54
C GLU A 82 45.48 -0.05 -1.62
N ARG A 83 45.10 -0.09 -0.35
CA ARG A 83 45.78 0.62 0.71
C ARG A 83 46.61 -0.44 1.39
N ARG A 84 47.90 -0.48 1.04
CA ARG A 84 48.91 -1.19 1.84
C ARG A 84 48.81 -0.65 3.27
N ASP A 85 48.06 -1.34 4.12
CA ASP A 85 48.05 -1.06 5.54
C ASP A 85 49.34 -1.65 6.12
N THR A 86 50.41 -0.85 6.06
CA THR A 86 51.69 -1.17 6.69
C THR A 86 51.66 -0.96 8.21
N SER A 87 50.51 -0.66 8.81
CA SER A 87 50.48 -0.12 10.19
C SER A 87 50.40 -1.14 11.31
N GLY A 88 50.27 -2.45 11.04
CA GLY A 88 50.32 -3.49 12.09
C GLY A 88 49.28 -3.34 13.21
N LYS A 89 48.26 -2.50 13.04
CA LYS A 89 47.20 -2.30 14.02
C LYS A 89 46.19 -3.44 13.92
N PRO A 90 45.69 -3.98 15.05
CA PRO A 90 44.63 -4.98 15.02
C PRO A 90 43.41 -4.40 14.31
N MET A 91 42.84 -5.17 13.38
CA MET A 91 41.65 -4.74 12.65
C MET A 91 40.51 -4.46 13.62
N SER A 92 39.83 -3.32 13.44
CA SER A 92 38.56 -3.04 14.12
C SER A 92 37.56 -4.15 13.79
N ARG A 93 36.73 -4.58 14.75
CA ARG A 93 35.69 -5.62 14.54
C ARG A 93 34.79 -5.31 13.34
N TRP A 94 34.53 -4.03 13.08
CA TRP A 94 33.78 -3.57 11.91
C TRP A 94 34.54 -3.74 10.59
N ARG A 95 35.86 -3.51 10.58
CA ARG A 95 36.70 -3.74 9.39
C ARG A 95 36.83 -5.22 9.07
N ALA A 96 37.02 -6.06 10.09
CA ALA A 96 37.04 -7.51 9.90
C ALA A 96 35.73 -8.01 9.27
N MET A 97 34.58 -7.55 9.76
CA MET A 97 33.28 -7.92 9.19
C MET A 97 33.08 -7.46 7.73
N ILE A 98 33.58 -6.27 7.37
CA ILE A 98 33.54 -5.78 5.98
C ILE A 98 34.41 -6.65 5.08
N GLU A 99 35.58 -7.07 5.56
CA GLU A 99 36.51 -7.91 4.82
C GLU A 99 35.98 -9.35 4.65
N ASP A 100 35.39 -9.93 5.71
CA ASP A 100 34.71 -11.24 5.64
C ASP A 100 33.57 -11.23 4.60
N ALA A 101 32.80 -10.14 4.55
CA ALA A 101 31.75 -9.96 3.55
C ALA A 101 32.32 -9.84 2.13
N ARG A 102 33.47 -9.18 1.95
CA ARG A 102 34.17 -9.11 0.66
C ARG A 102 34.70 -10.47 0.24
N GLU A 103 35.36 -11.20 1.13
CA GLU A 103 35.89 -12.54 0.84
C GLU A 103 34.77 -13.50 0.40
N ALA A 104 33.64 -13.51 1.12
CA ALA A 104 32.49 -14.33 0.76
C ALA A 104 31.94 -14.02 -0.65
N ASN A 105 32.02 -12.76 -1.10
CA ASN A 105 31.62 -12.35 -2.46
C ASN A 105 32.71 -12.64 -3.51
N HIS A 106 33.99 -12.53 -3.14
CA HIS A 106 35.13 -12.79 -4.04
C HIS A 106 35.29 -14.28 -4.38
N VAL A 107 34.93 -15.19 -3.47
CA VAL A 107 34.94 -16.65 -3.70
C VAL A 107 34.02 -17.05 -4.88
N GLU A 108 33.03 -16.23 -5.24
CA GLU A 108 32.13 -16.52 -6.35
C GLU A 108 32.66 -16.09 -7.73
N ILE A 109 33.72 -15.26 -7.80
CA ILE A 109 34.31 -14.81 -9.06
C ILE A 109 35.12 -15.97 -9.66
N ARG A 110 34.71 -16.46 -10.84
CA ARG A 110 35.47 -17.50 -11.55
C ARG A 110 36.48 -16.87 -12.50
N PRO A 111 37.59 -17.57 -12.82
CA PRO A 111 38.47 -17.18 -13.92
C PRO A 111 37.64 -16.99 -15.21
N GLY A 112 37.70 -15.79 -15.81
CA GLY A 112 36.90 -15.39 -16.97
C GLY A 112 35.64 -14.56 -16.68
N ASP A 113 35.29 -14.31 -15.42
CA ASP A 113 34.20 -13.39 -15.04
C ASP A 113 34.64 -11.92 -15.00
N GLU A 114 35.90 -11.63 -15.32
CA GLU A 114 36.54 -10.31 -15.20
C GLU A 114 35.77 -9.22 -15.92
N ASP A 115 35.19 -9.48 -17.09
CA ASP A 115 34.38 -8.52 -17.86
C ASP A 115 32.88 -8.58 -17.56
N ARG A 116 32.46 -9.40 -16.59
CA ARG A 116 31.06 -9.71 -16.25
C ARG A 116 30.67 -9.27 -14.84
N LEU A 117 31.51 -8.47 -14.19
CA LEU A 117 31.33 -8.00 -12.81
C LEU A 117 30.37 -6.82 -12.73
N PHE A 118 29.50 -6.83 -11.72
CA PHE A 118 28.51 -5.78 -11.50
C PHE A 118 29.18 -4.41 -11.26
N TYR A 119 30.16 -4.30 -10.37
CA TYR A 119 30.82 -3.02 -10.04
C TYR A 119 31.57 -2.36 -11.21
N GLN A 120 31.94 -3.12 -12.25
CA GLN A 120 32.59 -2.56 -13.43
C GLN A 120 31.59 -1.95 -14.42
N ARG A 121 30.30 -2.28 -14.32
CA ARG A 121 29.29 -1.71 -15.22
C ARG A 121 29.09 -0.24 -14.92
N ALA A 122 28.79 0.52 -15.97
CA ALA A 122 28.49 1.95 -15.87
C ALA A 122 27.42 2.20 -14.79
N PRO A 123 27.51 3.29 -13.99
CA PRO A 123 26.59 3.57 -12.90
C PRO A 123 25.11 3.52 -13.30
N TRP A 124 24.77 3.99 -14.50
CA TRP A 124 23.39 3.95 -15.02
C TRP A 124 22.90 2.52 -15.30
N LYS A 125 23.77 1.59 -15.74
CA LYS A 125 23.42 0.17 -15.91
C LYS A 125 23.13 -0.48 -14.58
N ARG A 126 23.97 -0.21 -13.57
CA ARG A 126 23.76 -0.66 -12.19
C ARG A 126 22.47 -0.11 -11.61
N LEU A 127 22.19 1.17 -11.85
CA LEU A 127 20.94 1.82 -11.45
C LEU A 127 19.71 1.12 -12.06
N ILE A 128 19.72 0.85 -13.37
CA ILE A 128 18.61 0.14 -14.02
C ILE A 128 18.41 -1.25 -13.41
N VAL A 129 19.49 -2.00 -13.14
CA VAL A 129 19.39 -3.32 -12.50
C VAL A 129 18.73 -3.24 -11.14
N MET A 130 19.12 -2.26 -10.31
CA MET A 130 18.55 -2.08 -8.97
C MET A 130 17.11 -1.56 -8.99
N VAL A 131 16.75 -0.72 -9.96
CA VAL A 131 15.36 -0.24 -10.13
C VAL A 131 14.45 -1.33 -10.72
N ALA A 132 14.99 -2.27 -11.49
CA ALA A 132 14.21 -3.25 -12.22
C ALA A 132 13.35 -4.15 -11.31
N GLY A 133 13.86 -4.57 -10.15
CA GLY A 133 13.08 -5.37 -9.20
C GLY A 133 11.88 -4.60 -8.64
N PRO A 134 12.07 -3.44 -7.99
CA PRO A 134 10.96 -2.61 -7.51
C PRO A 134 9.98 -2.24 -8.64
N ALA A 135 10.49 -1.92 -9.83
CA ALA A 135 9.65 -1.60 -10.99
C ALA A 135 8.73 -2.77 -11.38
N MET A 136 9.19 -4.03 -11.26
CA MET A 136 8.35 -5.20 -11.50
C MET A 136 7.19 -5.32 -10.49
N ASN A 137 7.41 -4.95 -9.22
CA ASN A 137 6.33 -4.87 -8.24
C ASN A 137 5.32 -3.78 -8.60
N LEU A 138 5.78 -2.60 -9.03
CA LEU A 138 4.89 -1.54 -9.49
C LEU A 138 4.06 -1.98 -10.72
N ILE A 139 4.69 -2.64 -11.70
CA ILE A 139 4.00 -3.20 -12.87
C ILE A 139 2.94 -4.21 -12.44
N LEU A 140 3.27 -5.12 -11.53
CA LEU A 140 2.32 -6.11 -11.02
C LEU A 140 1.17 -5.44 -10.27
N ALA A 141 1.45 -4.43 -9.43
CA ALA A 141 0.42 -3.65 -8.75
C ALA A 141 -0.53 -2.97 -9.74
N VAL A 142 0.00 -2.30 -10.77
CA VAL A 142 -0.81 -1.65 -11.82
C VAL A 142 -1.69 -2.66 -12.54
N ILE A 143 -1.15 -3.83 -12.93
CA ILE A 143 -1.94 -4.89 -13.58
C ILE A 143 -3.08 -5.36 -12.66
N LEU A 144 -2.79 -5.64 -11.40
CA LEU A 144 -3.78 -6.11 -10.43
C LEU A 144 -4.85 -5.04 -10.16
N PHE A 145 -4.46 -3.78 -9.97
CA PHE A 145 -5.39 -2.67 -9.82
C PHE A 145 -6.23 -2.48 -11.08
N SER A 146 -5.66 -2.55 -12.29
CA SER A 146 -6.45 -2.47 -13.53
C SER A 146 -7.49 -3.59 -13.61
N ILE A 147 -7.15 -4.82 -13.24
CA ILE A 147 -8.10 -5.94 -13.19
C ILE A 147 -9.23 -5.64 -12.20
N VAL A 148 -8.91 -5.12 -11.01
CA VAL A 148 -9.91 -4.84 -9.96
C VAL A 148 -10.77 -3.62 -10.31
N LEU A 149 -10.15 -2.49 -10.63
CA LEU A 149 -10.83 -1.20 -10.81
C LEU A 149 -11.60 -1.13 -12.14
N MET A 150 -10.99 -1.61 -13.23
CA MET A 150 -11.59 -1.54 -14.57
C MET A 150 -12.32 -2.84 -14.95
N GLY A 151 -11.84 -4.00 -14.48
CA GLY A 151 -12.42 -5.30 -14.83
C GLY A 151 -13.56 -5.72 -13.92
N ILE A 152 -13.33 -5.76 -12.61
CA ILE A 152 -14.35 -6.17 -11.62
C ILE A 152 -15.24 -4.99 -11.21
N GLY A 153 -14.68 -3.80 -11.14
CA GLY A 153 -15.33 -2.61 -10.62
C GLY A 153 -15.32 -2.54 -9.09
N VAL A 154 -15.51 -1.34 -8.59
CA VAL A 154 -15.59 -1.04 -7.15
C VAL A 154 -16.97 -0.52 -6.80
N MET A 155 -17.35 -0.68 -5.53
CA MET A 155 -18.64 -0.22 -5.02
C MET A 155 -18.66 1.31 -4.98
N GLN A 156 -19.33 1.94 -5.94
CA GLN A 156 -19.51 3.38 -6.00
C GLN A 156 -20.95 3.75 -5.61
N PRO A 157 -21.14 4.88 -4.90
CA PRO A 157 -22.46 5.37 -4.63
C PRO A 157 -23.14 5.80 -5.93
N THR A 158 -24.42 5.48 -6.08
CA THR A 158 -25.24 5.87 -7.23
C THR A 158 -26.18 7.02 -6.84
N THR A 159 -26.97 7.53 -7.79
CA THR A 159 -28.08 8.45 -7.50
C THR A 159 -29.37 7.71 -7.13
N THR A 160 -29.31 6.38 -7.05
CA THR A 160 -30.44 5.53 -6.66
C THR A 160 -30.58 5.50 -5.13
N VAL A 161 -31.81 5.63 -4.64
CA VAL A 161 -32.14 5.49 -3.23
C VAL A 161 -32.03 4.02 -2.83
N GLY A 162 -31.12 3.71 -1.93
CA GLY A 162 -30.95 2.37 -1.37
C GLY A 162 -31.88 2.12 -0.19
N SER A 163 -32.00 3.09 0.73
CA SER A 163 -32.98 3.04 1.82
C SER A 163 -33.49 4.42 2.20
N VAL A 164 -34.67 4.45 2.80
CA VAL A 164 -35.32 5.68 3.31
C VAL A 164 -35.41 5.54 4.82
N SER A 165 -34.84 6.50 5.55
CA SER A 165 -34.94 6.55 7.00
C SER A 165 -36.38 6.86 7.39
N GLU A 166 -36.96 6.09 8.32
CA GLU A 166 -38.35 6.31 8.74
C GLU A 166 -38.51 7.60 9.56
N CYS A 167 -37.47 8.03 10.27
CA CYS A 167 -37.46 9.22 11.10
C CYS A 167 -36.13 9.99 11.02
N VAL A 168 -36.15 11.20 11.55
CA VAL A 168 -34.95 12.03 11.72
C VAL A 168 -34.18 11.55 12.95
N VAL A 169 -32.98 11.02 12.75
CA VAL A 169 -32.04 10.75 13.85
C VAL A 169 -30.91 11.79 13.85
N PRO A 170 -30.48 12.28 15.03
CA PRO A 170 -29.27 13.08 15.15
C PRO A 170 -28.05 12.37 14.56
N ALA A 171 -27.09 13.11 13.99
CA ALA A 171 -25.89 12.50 13.38
C ALA A 171 -24.98 11.74 14.37
N ASP A 172 -25.13 11.97 15.67
CA ASP A 172 -24.44 11.27 16.75
C ASP A 172 -25.26 10.11 17.36
N ALA A 173 -26.46 9.83 16.83
CA ALA A 173 -27.32 8.77 17.33
C ALA A 173 -26.69 7.38 17.06
N THR A 174 -26.54 6.60 18.12
CA THR A 174 -26.03 5.21 18.05
C THR A 174 -27.12 4.18 17.78
N SER A 175 -28.39 4.60 17.68
CA SER A 175 -29.54 3.73 17.43
C SER A 175 -30.19 4.06 16.10
N THR A 176 -30.52 3.02 15.32
CA THR A 176 -31.31 3.12 14.08
C THR A 176 -32.82 2.97 14.32
N GLU A 177 -33.24 2.74 15.56
CA GLU A 177 -34.66 2.61 15.90
C GLU A 177 -35.29 3.98 16.12
N CYS A 178 -36.39 4.23 15.40
CA CYS A 178 -37.17 5.43 15.55
C CYS A 178 -37.93 5.44 16.88
N PRO A 179 -37.77 6.47 17.72
CA PRO A 179 -38.65 6.68 18.86
C PRO A 179 -40.12 6.71 18.43
N ALA A 180 -41.04 6.23 19.28
CA ALA A 180 -42.47 6.18 18.96
C ALA A 180 -43.09 7.56 18.63
N ASP A 181 -42.47 8.65 19.11
CA ASP A 181 -42.91 10.04 18.88
C ASP A 181 -42.05 10.79 17.84
N ALA A 182 -41.25 10.07 17.05
CA ALA A 182 -40.33 10.71 16.10
C ALA A 182 -41.03 11.21 14.84
N THR A 183 -40.69 12.43 14.43
CA THR A 183 -41.17 13.02 13.17
C THR A 183 -40.64 12.20 11.99
N PRO A 184 -41.50 11.86 10.99
CA PRO A 184 -41.06 11.20 9.78
C PRO A 184 -39.94 11.98 9.10
N SER A 185 -39.00 11.28 8.46
CA SER A 185 -38.01 11.97 7.62
C SER A 185 -38.70 12.68 6.46
N PRO A 186 -38.12 13.77 5.92
CA PRO A 186 -38.65 14.44 4.73
C PRO A 186 -38.86 13.49 3.54
N ALA A 187 -37.96 12.53 3.35
CA ALA A 187 -38.07 11.51 2.32
C ALA A 187 -39.25 10.55 2.55
N ALA A 188 -39.44 10.09 3.79
CA ALA A 188 -40.57 9.23 4.14
C ALA A 188 -41.91 9.97 3.97
N ALA A 189 -41.98 11.24 4.41
CA ALA A 189 -43.16 12.08 4.26
C ALA A 189 -43.51 12.36 2.79
N ALA A 190 -42.50 12.54 1.93
CA ALA A 190 -42.69 12.77 0.49
C ALA A 190 -42.93 11.49 -0.32
N GLY A 191 -42.80 10.30 0.27
CA GLY A 191 -43.07 9.03 -0.40
C GLY A 191 -41.94 8.52 -1.30
N PHE A 192 -40.69 8.81 -0.95
CA PHE A 192 -39.52 8.16 -1.55
C PHE A 192 -39.54 6.66 -1.27
N ARG A 193 -38.99 5.87 -2.20
CA ARG A 193 -38.90 4.42 -2.09
C ARG A 193 -37.49 3.95 -2.47
N PRO A 194 -37.01 2.85 -1.87
CA PRO A 194 -35.85 2.15 -2.40
C PRO A 194 -36.02 1.84 -3.89
N GLY A 195 -34.99 2.13 -4.68
CA GLY A 195 -35.00 2.02 -6.15
C GLY A 195 -35.30 3.32 -6.90
N ASP A 196 -35.74 4.39 -6.24
CA ASP A 196 -35.91 5.69 -6.89
C ASP A 196 -34.56 6.26 -7.34
N GLU A 197 -34.41 6.61 -8.61
CA GLU A 197 -33.20 7.27 -9.11
C GLU A 197 -33.41 8.79 -9.13
N ILE A 198 -32.63 9.53 -8.34
CA ILE A 198 -32.70 11.00 -8.33
C ILE A 198 -32.08 11.53 -9.62
N VAL A 199 -32.85 12.30 -10.38
CA VAL A 199 -32.41 12.85 -11.68
C VAL A 199 -32.24 14.36 -11.64
N ARG A 200 -33.08 15.08 -10.89
CA ARG A 200 -32.99 16.53 -10.67
C ARG A 200 -33.38 16.90 -9.25
N VAL A 201 -32.74 17.93 -8.71
CA VAL A 201 -33.06 18.54 -7.41
C VAL A 201 -33.15 20.05 -7.64
N ASP A 202 -34.30 20.65 -7.33
CA ASP A 202 -34.62 22.07 -7.53
C ASP A 202 -34.32 22.59 -8.94
N GLY A 203 -34.58 21.76 -9.95
CA GLY A 203 -34.29 22.08 -11.35
C GLY A 203 -32.82 21.93 -11.78
N GLU A 204 -31.91 21.56 -10.88
CA GLU A 204 -30.52 21.24 -11.21
C GLU A 204 -30.38 19.75 -11.58
N PRO A 205 -29.80 19.40 -12.74
CA PRO A 205 -29.48 18.01 -13.08
C PRO A 205 -28.47 17.39 -12.13
N THR A 206 -28.71 16.13 -11.75
CA THR A 206 -27.86 15.40 -10.81
C THR A 206 -27.27 14.13 -11.46
N PRO A 207 -26.32 14.27 -12.41
CA PRO A 207 -25.76 13.14 -13.14
C PRO A 207 -24.83 12.26 -12.30
N THR A 208 -24.39 12.75 -11.14
CA THR A 208 -23.48 12.04 -10.24
C THR A 208 -24.01 12.08 -8.81
N TRP A 209 -23.57 11.11 -8.02
CA TRP A 209 -23.86 11.09 -6.59
C TRP A 209 -23.43 12.38 -5.88
N ALA A 210 -22.24 12.92 -6.21
CA ALA A 210 -21.73 14.16 -5.62
C ALA A 210 -22.66 15.35 -5.92
N ALA A 211 -23.16 15.47 -7.15
CA ALA A 211 -24.10 16.51 -7.54
C ALA A 211 -25.45 16.37 -6.80
N ALA A 212 -25.99 15.15 -6.72
CA ALA A 212 -27.23 14.88 -5.99
C ALA A 212 -27.09 15.21 -4.49
N ASN A 213 -26.01 14.73 -3.87
CA ASN A 213 -25.75 14.95 -2.46
C ASN A 213 -25.50 16.42 -2.13
N LEU A 214 -24.79 17.17 -2.99
CA LEU A 214 -24.59 18.61 -2.82
C LEU A 214 -25.93 19.37 -2.93
N ALA A 215 -26.71 19.13 -3.99
CA ALA A 215 -27.98 19.82 -4.22
C ALA A 215 -28.98 19.58 -3.08
N ILE A 216 -29.04 18.37 -2.53
CA ILE A 216 -29.88 18.06 -1.34
C ILE A 216 -29.40 18.81 -0.10
N ARG A 217 -28.09 18.99 0.07
CA ARG A 217 -27.52 19.62 1.27
C ARG A 217 -27.64 21.13 1.24
N ASP A 218 -27.68 21.74 0.06
CA ASP A 218 -27.85 23.19 -0.10
C ASP A 218 -29.33 23.62 -0.02
N ALA A 219 -30.26 22.67 -0.18
CA ALA A 219 -31.70 22.93 -0.15
C ALA A 219 -32.29 22.82 1.27
N ILE A 220 -33.12 23.80 1.64
CA ILE A 220 -33.88 23.84 2.90
C ILE A 220 -35.31 24.27 2.60
N GLY A 221 -36.27 23.59 3.21
CA GLY A 221 -37.69 23.79 2.98
C GLY A 221 -38.25 22.93 1.84
N PRO A 222 -39.46 23.27 1.34
CA PRO A 222 -40.09 22.55 0.24
C PRO A 222 -39.23 22.58 -1.02
N THR A 223 -38.72 21.42 -1.44
CA THR A 223 -37.79 21.31 -2.56
C THR A 223 -38.36 20.36 -3.61
N GLU A 224 -38.34 20.73 -4.88
CA GLU A 224 -38.78 19.87 -5.97
C GLU A 224 -37.69 18.86 -6.32
N ILE A 225 -37.95 17.56 -6.16
CA ILE A 225 -37.03 16.48 -6.53
C ILE A 225 -37.70 15.59 -7.57
N GLU A 226 -37.10 15.50 -8.74
CA GLU A 226 -37.52 14.56 -9.77
C GLU A 226 -36.79 13.23 -9.57
N VAL A 227 -37.57 12.16 -9.45
CA VAL A 227 -37.07 10.79 -9.35
C VAL A 227 -37.58 9.96 -10.51
N ARG A 228 -36.74 9.09 -11.05
CA ARG A 228 -37.13 8.06 -12.00
C ARG A 228 -37.50 6.79 -11.24
N ARG A 229 -38.74 6.35 -11.38
CA ARG A 229 -39.30 5.11 -10.79
C ARG A 229 -39.98 4.33 -11.91
N ASP A 230 -39.60 3.07 -12.08
CA ASP A 230 -40.13 2.20 -13.14
C ASP A 230 -40.02 2.78 -14.58
N GLY A 231 -39.05 3.68 -14.80
CA GLY A 231 -38.82 4.35 -16.08
C GLY A 231 -39.62 5.64 -16.30
N GLU A 232 -40.56 5.98 -15.40
CA GLU A 232 -41.31 7.23 -15.42
C GLU A 232 -40.71 8.25 -14.44
N ILE A 233 -40.81 9.54 -14.78
CA ILE A 233 -40.36 10.63 -13.90
C ILE A 233 -41.52 11.02 -12.98
N HIS A 234 -41.28 10.97 -11.68
CA HIS A 234 -42.16 11.46 -10.65
C HIS A 234 -41.55 12.66 -9.95
N THR A 235 -42.34 13.70 -9.78
CA THR A 235 -41.96 14.88 -8.99
C THR A 235 -42.42 14.69 -7.56
N LEU A 236 -41.48 14.72 -6.62
CA LEU A 236 -41.73 14.69 -5.17
C LEU A 236 -41.34 16.04 -4.57
N THR A 237 -42.05 16.48 -3.54
CA THR A 237 -41.78 17.77 -2.89
C THR A 237 -41.55 17.57 -1.39
N PRO A 238 -40.41 16.95 -0.99
CA PRO A 238 -40.03 16.88 0.42
C PRO A 238 -39.76 18.26 1.02
N ASP A 239 -40.09 18.40 2.31
CA ASP A 239 -39.74 19.57 3.11
C ASP A 239 -38.40 19.31 3.81
N LEU A 240 -37.30 19.70 3.16
CA LEU A 240 -35.95 19.44 3.65
C LEU A 240 -35.70 20.24 4.93
N ILE A 241 -35.29 19.55 5.98
CA ILE A 241 -35.01 20.17 7.27
C ILE A 241 -33.51 20.43 7.42
N GLU A 242 -33.15 21.40 8.25
CA GLU A 242 -31.76 21.52 8.71
C GLU A 242 -31.44 20.40 9.69
N ASN A 243 -30.31 19.71 9.47
CA ASN A 243 -29.73 18.78 10.43
C ASN A 243 -28.22 18.97 10.50
N GLN A 244 -27.60 18.53 11.60
CA GLN A 244 -26.15 18.40 11.64
C GLN A 244 -25.75 17.16 10.84
N VAL A 245 -24.87 17.34 9.85
CA VAL A 245 -24.35 16.27 9.00
C VAL A 245 -22.84 16.38 8.89
N VAL A 246 -22.17 15.28 8.52
CA VAL A 246 -20.74 15.26 8.24
C VAL A 246 -20.42 16.25 7.11
N ALA A 247 -19.54 17.21 7.38
CA ALA A 247 -19.08 18.22 6.44
C ALA A 247 -18.39 17.58 5.24
N ARG A 248 -18.66 18.12 4.05
CA ARG A 248 -18.10 17.65 2.79
C ARG A 248 -17.62 18.82 1.95
N ASP A 249 -16.51 18.64 1.23
CA ASP A 249 -16.01 19.64 0.29
C ASP A 249 -16.76 19.61 -1.06
N ALA A 250 -16.29 20.42 -2.02
CA ALA A 250 -16.91 20.56 -3.34
C ALA A 250 -16.86 19.27 -4.17
N ASP A 251 -15.91 18.38 -3.91
CA ASP A 251 -15.77 17.09 -4.58
C ASP A 251 -16.61 16.00 -3.87
N GLY A 252 -17.21 16.35 -2.73
CA GLY A 252 -18.01 15.45 -1.90
C GLY A 252 -17.19 14.66 -0.88
N ASP A 253 -15.90 14.94 -0.75
CA ASP A 253 -15.01 14.29 0.21
C ASP A 253 -15.27 14.79 1.63
N ILE A 254 -15.02 13.93 2.62
CA ILE A 254 -15.27 14.26 4.04
C ILE A 254 -14.23 15.26 4.53
N VAL A 255 -14.70 16.35 5.13
CA VAL A 255 -13.85 17.30 5.85
C VAL A 255 -13.65 16.78 7.28
N TYR A 256 -12.38 16.65 7.70
CA TYR A 256 -12.03 16.19 9.04
C TYR A 256 -11.58 17.35 9.93
N LYS A 257 -11.90 17.27 11.23
CA LYS A 257 -11.49 18.28 12.21
C LYS A 257 -9.98 18.31 12.36
N THR A 258 -9.42 19.51 12.48
CA THR A 258 -8.02 19.75 12.80
C THR A 258 -7.86 20.50 14.12
N ASP A 259 -6.75 20.26 14.82
CA ASP A 259 -6.36 21.03 16.01
C ASP A 259 -5.78 22.41 15.63
N ALA A 260 -5.40 23.20 16.63
CA ALA A 260 -4.85 24.54 16.43
C ALA A 260 -3.52 24.55 15.64
N ASP A 261 -2.82 23.42 15.60
CA ASP A 261 -1.55 23.24 14.89
C ASP A 261 -1.76 22.62 13.49
N GLY A 262 -3.01 22.38 13.10
CA GLY A 262 -3.39 21.80 11.82
C GLY A 262 -3.28 20.27 11.75
N ASN A 263 -3.09 19.58 12.88
CA ASN A 263 -3.07 18.12 12.91
C ASN A 263 -4.49 17.56 12.95
N PRO A 264 -4.77 16.41 12.30
CA PRO A 264 -6.09 15.78 12.37
C PRO A 264 -6.47 15.36 13.78
N VAL A 265 -7.66 15.77 14.22
CA VAL A 265 -8.26 15.31 15.48
C VAL A 265 -8.75 13.88 15.29
N LYS A 266 -8.39 12.98 16.20
CA LYS A 266 -8.75 11.57 16.16
C LYS A 266 -9.58 11.16 17.38
N ASP A 267 -10.49 10.21 17.20
CA ASP A 267 -11.20 9.55 18.29
C ASP A 267 -10.28 8.56 19.03
N ASP A 268 -10.79 7.93 20.09
CA ASP A 268 -10.05 6.95 20.90
C ASP A 268 -9.59 5.71 20.10
N ARG A 269 -10.13 5.51 18.89
CA ARG A 269 -9.78 4.41 17.96
C ARG A 269 -8.76 4.86 16.91
N GLY A 270 -8.33 6.12 16.95
CA GLY A 270 -7.44 6.73 15.97
C GLY A 270 -8.11 7.09 14.64
N ILE A 271 -9.45 7.10 14.58
CA ILE A 271 -10.20 7.51 13.39
C ILE A 271 -10.33 9.02 13.41
N GLN A 272 -10.07 9.66 12.27
CA GLN A 272 -10.23 11.11 12.13
C GLN A 272 -11.68 11.50 12.38
N VAL A 273 -11.90 12.48 13.27
CA VAL A 273 -13.24 12.95 13.61
C VAL A 273 -13.73 13.85 12.48
N PRO A 274 -14.86 13.52 11.82
CA PRO A 274 -15.40 14.40 10.79
C PRO A 274 -15.82 15.75 11.38
N GLU A 275 -15.63 16.81 10.61
CA GLU A 275 -16.26 18.09 10.91
C GLU A 275 -17.76 17.97 10.67
N LEU A 276 -18.56 18.66 11.48
CA LEU A 276 -20.01 18.67 11.33
C LEU A 276 -20.41 20.05 10.81
N GLN A 277 -21.32 20.09 9.84
CA GLN A 277 -21.94 21.30 9.35
C GLN A 277 -23.45 21.16 9.39
N THR A 278 -24.15 22.27 9.58
CA THR A 278 -25.60 22.32 9.38
C THR A 278 -25.87 22.36 7.88
N ALA A 279 -26.67 21.42 7.38
CA ALA A 279 -27.09 21.37 5.98
C ALA A 279 -28.47 20.71 5.84
N GLY A 280 -29.04 20.81 4.63
CA GLY A 280 -30.28 20.14 4.26
C GLY A 280 -30.23 18.64 4.46
N PHE A 281 -31.28 18.10 5.05
CA PHE A 281 -31.42 16.67 5.35
C PHE A 281 -32.72 16.13 4.76
N LEU A 282 -32.56 15.15 3.87
CA LEU A 282 -33.68 14.44 3.23
C LEU A 282 -34.04 13.13 3.95
N GLY A 283 -33.06 12.41 4.49
CA GLY A 283 -33.29 11.11 5.17
C GLY A 283 -33.28 9.90 4.23
N ILE A 284 -32.37 9.88 3.25
CA ILE A 284 -32.11 8.73 2.37
C ILE A 284 -30.67 8.26 2.51
N THR A 285 -30.43 6.99 2.19
CA THR A 285 -29.09 6.49 1.85
C THR A 285 -29.07 6.11 0.38
N PHE A 286 -28.01 6.50 -0.31
CA PHE A 286 -27.79 6.08 -1.69
C PHE A 286 -27.37 4.62 -1.75
N ASP A 287 -27.86 3.91 -2.76
CA ASP A 287 -27.42 2.56 -3.05
C ASP A 287 -25.97 2.58 -3.55
N ARG A 288 -25.31 1.42 -3.45
CA ARG A 288 -23.96 1.24 -3.94
C ARG A 288 -23.94 0.11 -4.93
N GLU A 289 -23.42 0.38 -6.12
CA GLU A 289 -23.29 -0.60 -7.18
C GLU A 289 -21.84 -0.74 -7.62
N ARG A 290 -21.46 -1.92 -8.14
CA ARG A 290 -20.15 -2.09 -8.76
C ARG A 290 -20.13 -1.41 -10.10
N GLN A 291 -19.30 -0.39 -10.21
CA GLN A 291 -19.04 0.28 -11.47
C GLN A 291 -17.56 0.14 -11.82
N ALA A 292 -17.30 -0.16 -13.10
CA ALA A 292 -15.96 -0.18 -13.65
C ALA A 292 -15.47 1.26 -13.81
N MET A 293 -14.30 1.55 -13.24
CA MET A 293 -13.68 2.87 -13.38
C MET A 293 -13.11 3.05 -14.78
N GLY A 294 -13.18 4.29 -15.27
CA GLY A 294 -12.48 4.67 -16.49
C GLY A 294 -10.94 4.55 -16.33
N PRO A 295 -10.16 4.49 -17.42
CA PRO A 295 -8.70 4.46 -17.33
C PRO A 295 -8.11 5.68 -16.59
N GLY A 296 -8.70 6.87 -16.79
CA GLY A 296 -8.26 8.10 -16.12
C GLY A 296 -8.53 8.09 -14.61
N GLU A 297 -9.75 7.72 -14.21
CA GLU A 297 -10.14 7.57 -12.80
C GLU A 297 -9.30 6.49 -12.09
N SER A 298 -9.09 5.35 -12.77
CA SER A 298 -8.24 4.28 -12.25
C SER A 298 -6.80 4.76 -12.04
N ALA A 299 -6.27 5.57 -12.96
CA ALA A 299 -4.93 6.16 -12.84
C ALA A 299 -4.84 7.16 -11.69
N ALA A 300 -5.87 8.01 -11.51
CA ALA A 300 -5.96 8.93 -10.38
C ALA A 300 -5.99 8.16 -9.05
N TYR A 301 -6.86 7.16 -8.93
CA TYR A 301 -6.97 6.29 -7.75
C TYR A 301 -5.64 5.61 -7.40
N MET A 302 -4.95 5.06 -8.41
CA MET A 302 -3.62 4.47 -8.21
C MET A 302 -2.59 5.52 -7.78
N GLY A 303 -2.66 6.74 -8.32
CA GLY A 303 -1.83 7.88 -7.92
C GLY A 303 -2.01 8.25 -6.46
N ASP A 304 -3.26 8.36 -6.00
CA ASP A 304 -3.59 8.64 -4.60
C ASP A 304 -3.08 7.54 -3.67
N MET A 305 -3.17 6.28 -4.11
CA MET A 305 -2.62 5.14 -3.36
C MET A 305 -1.10 5.22 -3.24
N VAL A 306 -0.38 5.59 -4.31
CA VAL A 306 1.09 5.80 -4.29
C VAL A 306 1.45 6.91 -3.29
N VAL A 307 0.73 8.03 -3.33
CA VAL A 307 0.92 9.15 -2.39
C VAL A 307 0.64 8.71 -0.96
N GLY A 308 -0.44 7.96 -0.73
CA GLY A 308 -0.82 7.41 0.56
C GLY A 308 0.25 6.50 1.14
N VAL A 309 0.80 5.59 0.34
CA VAL A 309 1.93 4.71 0.74
C VAL A 309 3.16 5.54 1.09
N GLY A 310 3.48 6.57 0.30
CA GLY A 310 4.58 7.50 0.61
C GLY A 310 4.41 8.20 1.96
N LYS A 311 3.22 8.75 2.23
CA LYS A 311 2.87 9.36 3.52
C LYS A 311 2.97 8.35 4.66
N ALA A 312 2.49 7.12 4.47
CA ALA A 312 2.56 6.06 5.48
C ALA A 312 4.01 5.67 5.83
N ILE A 313 4.90 5.60 4.84
CA ILE A 313 6.31 5.30 5.09
C ILE A 313 7.00 6.42 5.87
N ILE A 314 6.70 7.69 5.55
CA ILE A 314 7.23 8.85 6.28
C ILE A 314 6.73 8.86 7.73
N ALA A 315 5.48 8.47 7.96
CA ALA A 315 4.89 8.38 9.30
C ALA A 315 5.32 7.13 10.08
N LEU A 316 5.92 6.12 9.44
CA LEU A 316 6.27 4.85 10.09
C LEU A 316 7.12 5.00 11.37
N PRO A 317 8.13 5.87 11.46
CA PRO A 317 8.96 6.01 12.66
C PRO A 317 8.16 6.46 13.89
N SER A 318 7.17 7.36 13.74
CA SER A 318 6.35 7.80 14.88
C SER A 318 5.40 6.70 15.36
N LYS A 319 5.02 5.78 14.46
CA LYS A 319 4.15 4.64 14.80
C LYS A 319 4.84 3.50 15.55
N VAL A 320 6.17 3.45 15.59
CA VAL A 320 6.90 2.38 16.31
C VAL A 320 6.56 2.39 17.80
N ASP A 321 6.47 3.58 18.38
CA ASP A 321 6.18 3.78 19.80
C ASP A 321 4.73 3.38 20.14
N ASP A 322 3.77 3.74 19.28
CA ASP A 322 2.37 3.33 19.41
C ASP A 322 2.22 1.81 19.38
N VAL A 323 2.92 1.13 18.47
CA VAL A 323 2.92 -0.34 18.39
C VAL A 323 3.55 -0.95 19.65
N PHE A 324 4.63 -0.38 20.16
CA PHE A 324 5.27 -0.87 21.38
C PHE A 324 4.33 -0.77 22.58
N ARG A 325 3.69 0.39 22.77
CA ARG A 325 2.71 0.58 23.86
C ARG A 325 1.51 -0.34 23.73
N ALA A 326 0.99 -0.50 22.52
CA ALA A 326 -0.13 -1.41 22.29
C ALA A 326 0.23 -2.89 22.49
N ALA A 327 1.48 -3.29 22.23
CA ALA A 327 1.95 -4.65 22.40
C ALA A 327 2.26 -5.01 23.86
N PHE A 328 2.85 -4.07 24.62
CA PHE A 328 3.42 -4.37 25.95
C PHE A 328 2.78 -3.61 27.11
N LEU A 329 2.12 -2.48 26.87
CA LEU A 329 1.52 -1.64 27.91
C LEU A 329 -0.02 -1.74 27.95
N GLY A 330 -0.61 -2.50 27.03
CA GLY A 330 -2.07 -2.74 27.01
C GLY A 330 -2.90 -1.61 26.41
N GLU A 331 -2.28 -0.65 25.73
CA GLU A 331 -3.00 0.38 24.96
C GLU A 331 -3.72 -0.23 23.76
N GLN A 332 -4.83 0.36 23.32
CA GLN A 332 -5.55 -0.15 22.16
C GLN A 332 -4.83 0.20 20.85
N ARG A 333 -4.87 -0.72 19.88
CA ARG A 333 -4.38 -0.44 18.53
C ARG A 333 -5.39 0.38 17.76
N THR A 334 -4.90 1.46 17.16
CA THR A 334 -5.65 2.26 16.20
C THR A 334 -5.72 1.59 14.83
N ILE A 335 -6.68 1.97 14.00
CA ILE A 335 -6.84 1.41 12.64
C ILE A 335 -5.68 1.82 11.70
N ASP A 336 -5.04 2.96 11.95
CA ASP A 336 -3.88 3.45 11.20
C ASP A 336 -2.54 2.85 11.66
N SER A 337 -2.58 1.88 12.59
CA SER A 337 -1.39 1.22 13.10
C SER A 337 -0.78 0.26 12.06
N PRO A 338 0.56 0.20 11.91
CA PRO A 338 1.22 -0.68 10.95
C PRO A 338 0.90 -2.16 11.19
N VAL A 339 0.42 -2.90 10.19
CA VAL A 339 0.03 -4.31 10.37
C VAL A 339 1.14 -5.24 9.89
N GLY A 340 1.47 -6.28 10.66
CA GLY A 340 2.41 -7.31 10.25
C GLY A 340 1.79 -8.37 9.34
N ILE A 341 2.60 -9.35 8.91
CA ILE A 341 2.15 -10.44 8.03
C ILE A 341 1.03 -11.26 8.69
N VAL A 342 1.11 -11.46 10.01
CA VAL A 342 0.11 -12.22 10.78
C VAL A 342 -1.20 -11.44 10.87
N GLY A 343 -1.15 -10.15 11.20
CA GLY A 343 -2.33 -9.29 11.23
C GLY A 343 -3.02 -9.18 9.88
N ALA A 344 -2.26 -9.03 8.78
CA ALA A 344 -2.81 -9.00 7.43
C ALA A 344 -3.50 -10.33 7.06
N SER A 345 -2.89 -11.46 7.45
CA SER A 345 -3.48 -12.80 7.25
C SER A 345 -4.78 -12.97 8.04
N ARG A 346 -4.84 -12.43 9.27
CA ARG A 346 -6.04 -12.45 10.11
C ARG A 346 -7.16 -11.61 9.51
N ILE A 347 -6.85 -10.37 9.10
CA ILE A 347 -7.79 -9.47 8.41
C ILE A 347 -8.35 -10.15 7.15
N GLY A 348 -7.47 -10.74 6.34
CA GLY A 348 -7.88 -11.51 5.17
C GLY A 348 -8.77 -12.70 5.52
N GLY A 349 -8.43 -13.46 6.57
CA GLY A 349 -9.23 -14.58 7.06
C GLY A 349 -10.62 -14.16 7.55
N GLU A 350 -10.71 -13.06 8.30
CA GLU A 350 -11.96 -12.50 8.82
C GLU A 350 -12.91 -12.13 7.68
N ILE A 351 -12.43 -11.35 6.71
CA ILE A 351 -13.21 -10.93 5.54
C ILE A 351 -13.63 -12.13 4.68
N LEU A 352 -12.73 -13.10 4.48
CA LEU A 352 -13.04 -14.32 3.72
C LEU A 352 -14.03 -15.26 4.43
N SER A 353 -14.18 -15.13 5.75
CA SER A 353 -15.13 -15.92 6.54
C SER A 353 -16.54 -15.37 6.49
N GLN A 354 -16.70 -14.08 6.15
CA GLN A 354 -18.01 -13.44 6.01
C GLN A 354 -18.80 -14.03 4.83
N PRO A 355 -20.15 -14.00 4.88
CA PRO A 355 -21.01 -14.52 3.81
C PRO A 355 -21.09 -13.57 2.59
N ILE A 356 -19.99 -12.95 2.20
CA ILE A 356 -19.91 -12.06 1.03
C ILE A 356 -19.81 -12.85 -0.30
N PRO A 357 -20.34 -12.34 -1.43
CA PRO A 357 -20.22 -12.97 -2.74
C PRO A 357 -18.77 -13.25 -3.17
N LEU A 358 -18.56 -14.27 -4.02
CA LEU A 358 -17.22 -14.69 -4.46
C LEU A 358 -16.46 -13.56 -5.18
N VAL A 359 -17.17 -12.73 -5.94
CA VAL A 359 -16.59 -11.58 -6.66
C VAL A 359 -15.96 -10.61 -5.67
N GLU A 360 -16.62 -10.35 -4.52
CA GLU A 360 -16.11 -9.42 -3.51
C GLU A 360 -14.87 -9.96 -2.80
N ARG A 361 -14.88 -11.24 -2.47
CA ARG A 361 -13.72 -11.94 -1.88
C ARG A 361 -12.52 -11.85 -2.82
N THR A 362 -12.75 -12.09 -4.10
CA THR A 362 -11.70 -12.08 -5.12
C THR A 362 -11.15 -10.67 -5.32
N ALA A 363 -12.04 -9.67 -5.45
CA ALA A 363 -11.67 -8.27 -5.56
C ALA A 363 -10.84 -7.81 -4.35
N PHE A 364 -11.27 -8.17 -3.13
CA PHE A 364 -10.54 -7.85 -1.90
C PHE A 364 -9.14 -8.47 -1.89
N LEU A 365 -9.01 -9.76 -2.20
CA LEU A 365 -7.70 -10.43 -2.23
C LEU A 365 -6.76 -9.85 -3.27
N LEU A 366 -7.26 -9.54 -4.48
CA LEU A 366 -6.49 -8.90 -5.53
C LEU A 366 -6.08 -7.48 -5.14
N ASN A 367 -6.98 -6.71 -4.53
CA ASN A 367 -6.70 -5.36 -4.04
C ASN A 367 -5.64 -5.37 -2.93
N MET A 368 -5.73 -6.32 -2.00
CA MET A 368 -4.73 -6.50 -0.95
C MET A 368 -3.37 -6.89 -1.54
N LEU A 369 -3.34 -7.81 -2.52
CA LEU A 369 -2.11 -8.19 -3.20
C LEU A 369 -1.52 -7.02 -4.01
N ALA A 370 -2.34 -6.21 -4.67
CA ALA A 370 -1.92 -5.01 -5.38
C ALA A 370 -1.32 -3.97 -4.41
N GLY A 371 -1.98 -3.71 -3.28
CA GLY A 371 -1.50 -2.83 -2.23
C GLY A 371 -0.17 -3.30 -1.62
N VAL A 372 -0.03 -4.61 -1.37
CA VAL A 372 1.25 -5.18 -0.90
C VAL A 372 2.35 -5.00 -1.94
N ASN A 373 2.08 -5.22 -3.23
CA ASN A 373 3.07 -4.98 -4.28
C ASN A 373 3.48 -3.51 -4.37
N LEU A 374 2.52 -2.59 -4.24
CA LEU A 374 2.80 -1.17 -4.22
C LEU A 374 3.64 -0.77 -2.99
N PHE A 375 3.32 -1.33 -1.82
CA PHE A 375 4.12 -1.14 -0.61
C PHE A 375 5.53 -1.71 -0.78
N LEU A 376 5.69 -2.92 -1.33
CA LEU A 376 7.00 -3.52 -1.61
C LEU A 376 7.82 -2.68 -2.60
N PHE A 377 7.19 -2.09 -3.62
CA PHE A 377 7.85 -1.14 -4.51
C PHE A 377 8.37 0.07 -3.73
N ALA A 378 7.50 0.75 -2.98
CA ALA A 378 7.85 1.96 -2.26
C ALA A 378 8.88 1.71 -1.16
N PHE A 379 8.75 0.59 -0.44
CA PHE A 379 9.68 0.17 0.60
C PHE A 379 11.07 -0.15 0.02
N ASN A 380 11.16 -0.95 -1.05
CA ASN A 380 12.47 -1.25 -1.66
C ASN A 380 13.15 -0.03 -2.31
N MET A 381 12.39 1.02 -2.63
CA MET A 381 12.94 2.29 -3.10
C MET A 381 13.55 3.16 -1.98
N LEU A 382 13.39 2.79 -0.70
CA LEU A 382 13.97 3.55 0.40
C LEU A 382 15.50 3.59 0.35
N PRO A 383 16.12 4.74 0.66
CA PRO A 383 17.55 4.96 0.54
C PRO A 383 18.36 4.31 1.67
N ILE A 384 18.18 3.00 1.87
CA ILE A 384 18.73 2.22 2.97
C ILE A 384 19.39 0.97 2.39
N LEU A 385 20.61 0.66 2.84
CA LEU A 385 21.46 -0.38 2.24
C LEU A 385 20.87 -1.81 2.17
N PRO A 386 20.05 -2.29 3.12
CA PRO A 386 19.42 -3.61 2.99
C PRO A 386 18.40 -3.69 1.85
N LEU A 387 18.02 -2.56 1.27
CA LEU A 387 17.01 -2.41 0.22
C LEU A 387 17.68 -1.88 -1.06
N ASP A 388 17.04 -2.10 -2.21
CA ASP A 388 17.58 -1.70 -3.51
C ASP A 388 17.88 -0.20 -3.60
N GLY A 389 17.04 0.62 -2.94
CA GLY A 389 17.17 2.07 -2.86
C GLY A 389 18.50 2.53 -2.27
N GLY A 390 19.12 1.77 -1.37
CA GLY A 390 20.46 2.07 -0.86
C GLY A 390 21.54 1.99 -1.95
N HIS A 391 21.43 0.99 -2.84
CA HIS A 391 22.32 0.85 -3.99
C HIS A 391 22.04 1.91 -5.07
N ILE A 392 20.76 2.26 -5.27
CA ILE A 392 20.32 3.34 -6.16
C ILE A 392 20.98 4.65 -5.76
N VAL A 393 20.87 5.05 -4.48
CA VAL A 393 21.49 6.28 -3.96
C VAL A 393 23.01 6.24 -4.11
N GLY A 394 23.65 5.11 -3.81
CA GLY A 394 25.09 4.94 -4.00
C GLY A 394 25.51 5.17 -5.46
N ALA A 395 24.78 4.60 -6.42
CA ALA A 395 25.05 4.76 -7.85
C ALA A 395 24.77 6.19 -8.35
N MET A 396 23.70 6.83 -7.87
CA MET A 396 23.38 8.23 -8.17
C MET A 396 24.46 9.17 -7.63
N TRP A 397 24.90 8.96 -6.38
CA TRP A 397 25.98 9.72 -5.76
C TRP A 397 27.30 9.55 -6.50
N GLU A 398 27.63 8.34 -6.93
CA GLU A 398 28.79 8.09 -7.77
C GLU A 398 28.69 8.82 -9.11
N SER A 399 27.53 8.74 -9.79
CA SER A 399 27.34 9.43 -11.07
C SER A 399 27.44 10.95 -10.92
N LEU A 400 26.89 11.51 -9.83
CA LEU A 400 27.00 12.93 -9.51
C LEU A 400 28.46 13.33 -9.29
N ARG A 401 29.21 12.59 -8.46
CA ARG A 401 30.64 12.87 -8.20
C ARG A 401 31.48 12.78 -9.47
N ARG A 402 31.24 11.79 -10.34
CA ARG A 402 31.93 11.66 -11.63
C ARG A 402 31.60 12.82 -12.57
N ASN A 403 30.34 13.24 -12.64
CA ASN A 403 29.92 14.38 -13.46
C ASN A 403 30.49 15.71 -12.96
N LEU A 404 30.50 15.93 -11.64
CA LEU A 404 31.15 17.10 -11.02
C LEU A 404 32.66 17.07 -11.27
N ALA A 405 33.32 15.92 -11.11
CA ALA A 405 34.76 15.79 -11.40
C ALA A 405 35.06 16.11 -12.87
N ARG A 406 34.24 15.65 -13.82
CA ARG A 406 34.35 16.01 -15.23
C ARG A 406 34.15 17.51 -15.46
N LEU A 407 33.15 18.11 -14.85
CA LEU A 407 32.86 19.55 -14.94
C LEU A 407 34.03 20.39 -14.41
N PHE A 408 34.64 19.97 -13.31
CA PHE A 408 35.80 20.64 -12.69
C PHE A 408 37.16 20.12 -13.20
N ARG A 409 37.20 19.29 -14.26
CA ARG A 409 38.41 18.68 -14.83
C ARG A 409 39.32 17.99 -13.79
N ARG A 410 38.72 17.38 -12.77
CA ARG A 410 39.41 16.59 -11.74
C ARG A 410 39.44 15.10 -12.13
N PRO A 411 40.42 14.33 -11.63
CA PRO A 411 40.50 12.89 -11.85
C PRO A 411 39.25 12.17 -11.30
N ASP A 412 38.91 11.03 -11.91
CA ASP A 412 37.72 10.25 -11.54
C ASP A 412 37.84 9.76 -10.08
N PRO A 413 36.88 10.08 -9.20
CA PRO A 413 36.94 9.70 -7.78
C PRO A 413 36.73 8.20 -7.53
N GLY A 414 36.47 7.40 -8.58
CA GLY A 414 36.32 5.95 -8.48
C GLY A 414 34.94 5.50 -7.98
N PRO A 415 34.70 4.19 -7.90
CA PRO A 415 33.42 3.64 -7.46
C PRO A 415 33.13 3.99 -5.99
N PHE A 416 31.86 4.18 -5.66
CA PHE A 416 31.46 4.32 -4.25
C PHE A 416 31.55 2.95 -3.56
N ASP A 417 32.36 2.86 -2.51
CA ASP A 417 32.52 1.63 -1.72
C ASP A 417 31.34 1.45 -0.77
N VAL A 418 30.30 0.80 -1.29
CA VAL A 418 29.06 0.50 -0.57
C VAL A 418 29.34 -0.32 0.72
N ALA A 419 30.46 -1.05 0.76
CA ALA A 419 30.85 -1.85 1.92
C ALA A 419 31.06 -1.01 3.19
N GLN A 420 31.39 0.28 3.06
CA GLN A 420 31.56 1.18 4.19
C GLN A 420 30.25 1.46 4.94
N LEU A 421 29.10 1.27 4.29
CA LEU A 421 27.78 1.44 4.90
C LEU A 421 27.27 0.15 5.58
N MET A 422 28.00 -0.97 5.49
CA MET A 422 27.59 -2.25 6.05
C MET A 422 27.28 -2.19 7.56
N PRO A 423 28.08 -1.53 8.43
CA PRO A 423 27.74 -1.41 9.85
C PRO A 423 26.36 -0.78 10.09
N VAL A 424 26.04 0.28 9.33
CA VAL A 424 24.72 0.94 9.39
C VAL A 424 23.64 -0.01 8.86
N ALA A 425 23.92 -0.74 7.77
CA ALA A 425 23.00 -1.73 7.22
C ALA A 425 22.62 -2.81 8.24
N TYR A 426 23.59 -3.35 8.99
CA TYR A 426 23.33 -4.33 10.03
C TYR A 426 22.50 -3.76 11.17
N ILE A 427 22.76 -2.54 11.62
CA ILE A 427 21.93 -1.87 12.62
C ILE A 427 20.48 -1.75 12.12
N VAL A 428 20.30 -1.31 10.87
CA VAL A 428 18.96 -1.18 10.28
C VAL A 428 18.27 -2.54 10.14
N VAL A 429 18.98 -3.60 9.72
CA VAL A 429 18.43 -4.97 9.68
C VAL A 429 17.99 -5.43 11.07
N VAL A 430 18.80 -5.20 12.10
CA VAL A 430 18.43 -5.53 13.49
C VAL A 430 17.19 -4.75 13.92
N CYS A 431 17.10 -3.45 13.61
CA CYS A 431 15.90 -2.65 13.88
C CYS A 431 14.67 -3.20 13.16
N PHE A 432 14.78 -3.60 11.89
CA PHE A 432 13.67 -4.20 11.15
C PHE A 432 13.24 -5.55 11.71
N ILE A 433 14.19 -6.40 12.12
CA ILE A 433 13.87 -7.68 12.76
C ILE A 433 13.15 -7.44 14.09
N ALA A 434 13.65 -6.50 14.91
CA ALA A 434 13.04 -6.13 16.18
C ALA A 434 11.63 -5.57 15.98
N PHE A 435 11.45 -4.67 15.00
CA PHE A 435 10.14 -4.11 14.66
C PHE A 435 9.18 -5.17 14.11
N SER A 436 9.66 -6.08 13.25
CA SER A 436 8.84 -7.18 12.72
C SER A 436 8.41 -8.16 13.82
N LEU A 437 9.29 -8.44 14.78
CA LEU A 437 8.96 -9.27 15.94
C LEU A 437 7.96 -8.56 16.85
N MET A 438 8.13 -7.25 17.06
CA MET A 438 7.19 -6.42 17.81
C MET A 438 5.80 -6.42 17.16
N LEU A 439 5.73 -6.26 15.83
CA LEU A 439 4.48 -6.37 15.08
C LEU A 439 3.86 -7.75 15.18
N LEU A 440 4.66 -8.82 15.12
CA LEU A 440 4.16 -10.18 15.31
C LEU A 440 3.54 -10.36 16.70
N VAL A 441 4.19 -9.87 17.74
CA VAL A 441 3.65 -9.90 19.11
C VAL A 441 2.38 -9.06 19.21
N ALA A 442 2.40 -7.83 18.67
CA ALA A 442 1.25 -6.93 18.66
C ALA A 442 0.04 -7.56 17.94
N ASP A 443 0.24 -8.13 16.76
CA ASP A 443 -0.82 -8.75 15.94
C ASP A 443 -1.47 -9.96 16.63
N VAL A 444 -0.72 -10.67 17.49
CA VAL A 444 -1.21 -11.83 18.25
C VAL A 444 -1.92 -11.40 19.54
N VAL A 445 -1.30 -10.51 20.31
CA VAL A 445 -1.79 -10.10 21.64
C VAL A 445 -2.91 -9.08 21.54
N ASN A 446 -2.77 -8.10 20.64
CA ASN A 446 -3.67 -6.96 20.50
C ASN A 446 -3.92 -6.65 19.01
N PRO A 447 -4.71 -7.49 18.32
CA PRO A 447 -4.95 -7.37 16.89
C PRO A 447 -5.69 -6.08 16.53
N VAL A 448 -5.36 -5.50 15.38
CA VAL A 448 -6.22 -4.49 14.75
C VAL A 448 -7.54 -5.16 14.36
N ARG A 449 -8.67 -4.56 14.70
CA ARG A 449 -10.02 -5.04 14.35
C ARG A 449 -10.65 -4.03 13.40
N LEU A 450 -11.08 -4.51 12.23
CA LEU A 450 -11.70 -3.67 11.20
C LEU A 450 -13.23 -3.60 11.32
N VAL A 451 -13.83 -4.56 12.02
CA VAL A 451 -15.28 -4.70 12.12
C VAL A 451 -15.63 -4.88 13.61
N GLN A 452 -16.50 -4.00 14.10
CA GLN A 452 -17.32 -4.23 15.28
C GLN A 452 -18.77 -4.02 14.91
#